data_AF-A0A7S4SCX3-F1
#
_entry.id   AF-A0A7S4SCX3-F1
#
_cell.length_a   1.000
_cell.length_b   1.000
_cell.length_c   1.000
_cell.angle_alpha   90.00
_cell.angle_beta   90.00
_cell.angle_gamma   90.00
#
_symmetry.space_group_name_H-M   'P 1'
#
loop_
_entity.id
_entity.type
_entity.pdbx_description
1 polymer ?
#
loop_
_entity_poly.entity_id
_entity_poly.type
_entity_poly.pdbx_seq_one_letter_code
_entity_poly.pdbx_strand_id
1 'polypeptide(L)'
;REEERARQQREDEERRAKKEEARKAKEKKAKKADLAWRVAEVRRIACENKEKSCKASTDRTRPRRPPQRRAPCRRGGVAQGCRSQLLLLDGAILDGDQHEGPEDLHPPSLDGDWNCFCDMQKKGELVRVCMHIEGSEGSYYMKSHLTHVNKLSQITIDAEHKPVNATFRWRTRNGLTGEGAWRLSRSGDRIDGSWSQDNSSGGPWLWTGGRADRQPLPTPLPTRAPLWYSIKATKADPRFQTQMEEAGVDVVL
;
A
#
# COMPACT_ATOMS: atom_id res chain seq x y z
N ARG A 1 41.17 -0.49 53.12
CA ARG A 1 41.08 -1.62 52.15
C ARG A 1 39.65 -1.85 51.68
N GLU A 2 38.66 -1.97 52.56
CA GLU A 2 37.26 -2.16 52.14
C GLU A 2 36.66 -0.89 51.51
N GLU A 3 36.87 0.28 52.14
CA GLU A 3 36.46 1.58 51.58
C GLU A 3 37.08 1.87 50.20
N GLU A 4 38.33 1.46 50.00
CA GLU A 4 39.04 1.61 48.73
C GLU A 4 38.42 0.75 47.61
N ARG A 5 37.98 -0.47 47.93
CA ARG A 5 37.22 -1.32 46.99
C ARG A 5 35.86 -0.71 46.68
N ALA A 6 35.16 -0.18 47.68
CA ALA A 6 33.87 0.48 47.48
C ALA A 6 34.00 1.74 46.60
N ARG A 7 35.07 2.52 46.77
CA ARG A 7 35.39 3.66 45.91
C ARG A 7 35.66 3.21 44.48
N GLN A 8 36.50 2.18 44.28
CA GLN A 8 36.80 1.65 42.96
C GLN A 8 35.56 1.14 42.24
N GLN A 9 34.65 0.46 42.95
CA GLN A 9 33.38 -0.01 42.39
C GLN A 9 32.50 1.14 41.90
N ARG A 10 32.36 2.23 42.68
CA ARG A 10 31.60 3.42 42.27
C ARG A 10 32.20 4.09 41.03
N GLU A 11 33.53 4.22 40.99
CA GLU A 11 34.24 4.79 39.83
C GLU A 11 34.04 3.94 38.56
N ASP A 12 34.07 2.61 38.68
CA ASP A 12 33.83 1.72 37.55
C ASP A 12 32.35 1.68 37.10
N GLU A 13 31.40 1.77 38.04
CA GLU A 13 29.97 1.93 37.72
C GLU A 13 29.71 3.25 36.99
N GLU A 14 30.30 4.36 37.45
CA GLU A 14 30.20 5.66 36.79
C GLU A 14 30.80 5.62 35.37
N ARG A 15 31.95 4.96 35.19
CA ARG A 15 32.55 4.76 33.87
C ARG A 15 31.66 3.91 32.95
N ARG A 16 30.98 2.88 33.47
CA ARG A 16 30.02 2.07 32.71
C ARG A 16 28.79 2.89 32.31
N ALA A 17 28.25 3.68 33.23
CA ALA A 17 27.12 4.58 32.96
C ALA A 17 27.47 5.59 31.84
N LYS A 18 28.62 6.27 31.94
CA LYS A 18 29.11 7.21 30.92
C LYS A 18 29.30 6.55 29.55
N LYS A 19 29.83 5.31 29.51
CA LYS A 19 29.97 4.55 28.25
C LYS A 19 28.62 4.20 27.63
N GLU A 20 27.64 3.81 28.44
CA GLU A 20 26.30 3.47 27.97
C GLU A 20 25.54 4.70 27.45
N GLU A 21 25.66 5.84 28.12
CA GLU A 21 25.11 7.11 27.61
C GLU A 21 25.76 7.51 26.28
N ALA A 22 27.08 7.39 26.16
CA ALA A 22 27.78 7.65 24.91
C ALA A 22 27.33 6.70 23.78
N ARG A 23 27.05 5.43 24.09
CA ARG A 23 26.51 4.45 23.12
C ARG A 23 25.11 4.86 22.65
N LYS A 24 24.21 5.20 23.58
CA LYS A 24 22.85 5.68 23.27
C LYS A 24 22.88 6.97 22.44
N ALA A 25 23.79 7.89 22.75
CA ALA A 25 23.97 9.13 21.98
C ALA A 25 24.44 8.84 20.53
N LYS A 26 25.40 7.92 20.34
CA LYS A 26 25.84 7.47 19.01
C LYS A 26 24.70 6.79 18.23
N GLU A 27 23.92 5.93 18.87
CA GLU A 27 22.76 5.28 18.25
C GLU A 27 21.70 6.30 17.81
N LYS A 28 21.39 7.29 18.67
CA LYS A 28 20.47 8.38 18.33
C LYS A 28 20.98 9.21 17.15
N LYS A 29 22.28 9.50 17.10
CA LYS A 29 22.92 10.20 15.98
C LYS A 29 22.84 9.38 14.67
N ALA A 30 23.07 8.06 14.74
CA ALA A 30 22.95 7.16 13.60
C ALA A 30 21.50 7.09 13.07
N LYS A 31 20.51 6.94 13.96
CA LYS A 31 19.08 6.95 13.60
C LYS A 31 18.68 8.28 12.94
N LYS A 32 19.17 9.41 13.45
CA LYS A 32 18.93 10.73 12.85
C LYS A 32 19.56 10.84 11.45
N ALA A 33 20.76 10.30 11.26
CA ALA A 33 21.42 10.29 9.95
C ALA A 33 20.70 9.39 8.94
N ASP A 34 20.24 8.20 9.35
CA ASP A 34 19.43 7.30 8.50
C ASP A 34 18.13 7.97 8.05
N LEU A 35 17.42 8.62 8.99
CA LEU A 35 16.20 9.36 8.66
C LEU A 35 16.48 10.51 7.69
N ALA A 36 17.55 11.28 7.90
CA ALA A 36 17.94 12.37 7.00
C ALA A 36 18.27 11.85 5.59
N TRP A 37 18.94 10.70 5.48
CA TRP A 37 19.24 10.05 4.20
C TRP A 37 17.96 9.60 3.48
N ARG A 38 17.03 8.95 4.19
CA ARG A 38 15.73 8.55 3.61
C ARG A 38 14.93 9.74 3.09
N VAL A 39 14.92 10.86 3.83
CA VAL A 39 14.25 12.10 3.39
C VAL A 39 14.91 12.68 2.14
N ALA A 40 16.25 12.67 2.07
CA ALA A 40 16.98 13.11 0.88
C ALA A 40 16.66 12.22 -0.34
N GLU A 41 16.56 10.91 -0.14
CA GLU A 41 16.25 9.95 -1.21
C GLU A 41 14.83 10.14 -1.77
N VAL A 42 13.83 10.34 -0.91
CA VAL A 42 12.45 10.66 -1.34
C VAL A 42 12.42 11.96 -2.15
N ARG A 43 13.18 12.98 -1.75
CA ARG A 43 13.31 14.25 -2.50
C ARG A 43 13.97 14.04 -3.86
N ARG A 44 15.00 13.19 -3.95
CA ARG A 44 15.68 12.83 -5.20
C ARG A 44 14.70 12.18 -6.18
N ILE A 45 13.96 11.17 -5.73
CA ILE A 45 12.94 10.48 -6.56
C ILE A 45 11.84 11.44 -7.03
N ALA A 46 11.37 12.34 -6.15
CA ALA A 46 10.38 13.35 -6.53
C ALA A 46 10.90 14.30 -7.62
N CYS A 47 12.18 14.68 -7.56
CA CYS A 47 12.83 15.51 -8.58
C CYS A 47 12.91 14.79 -9.94
N GLU A 48 13.34 13.53 -9.95
CA GLU A 48 13.41 12.71 -11.17
C GLU A 48 12.05 12.52 -11.83
N ASN A 49 11.00 12.33 -11.03
CA ASN A 49 9.63 12.20 -11.54
C ASN A 49 9.12 13.52 -12.15
N LYS A 50 9.48 14.67 -11.55
CA LYS A 50 9.16 15.99 -12.11
C LYS A 50 9.85 16.20 -13.46
N GLU A 51 11.12 15.82 -13.58
CA GLU A 51 11.87 15.92 -14.85
C GLU A 51 11.24 15.04 -15.95
N LYS A 52 10.88 13.79 -15.63
CA LYS A 52 10.18 12.89 -16.56
C LYS A 52 8.83 13.47 -17.01
N SER A 53 8.08 14.10 -16.10
CA SER A 53 6.82 14.77 -16.42
C SER A 53 7.03 15.96 -17.38
N CYS A 54 8.09 16.74 -17.19
CA CYS A 54 8.42 17.86 -18.08
C CYS A 54 8.77 17.38 -19.49
N LYS A 55 9.59 16.32 -19.61
CA LYS A 55 9.96 15.74 -20.93
C LYS A 55 8.77 15.16 -21.69
N ALA A 56 7.81 14.54 -20.99
CA ALA A 56 6.60 14.02 -21.61
C ALA A 56 5.67 15.12 -22.17
N SER A 57 5.77 16.35 -21.66
CA SER A 57 4.95 17.48 -22.11
C SER A 57 5.47 18.11 -23.42
N THR A 58 6.77 18.04 -23.70
CA THR A 58 7.38 18.67 -24.89
C THR A 58 7.21 17.85 -26.17
N ASP A 59 6.91 16.56 -26.08
CA ASP A 59 6.77 15.65 -27.23
C ASP A 59 5.34 15.66 -27.84
N ARG A 60 4.43 16.49 -27.32
CA ARG A 60 3.05 16.62 -27.83
C ARG A 60 2.85 17.75 -28.84
N THR A 61 3.91 18.38 -29.34
CA THR A 61 3.82 19.33 -30.45
C THR A 61 3.67 18.59 -31.79
N ARG A 62 2.57 17.85 -31.94
CA ARG A 62 2.18 17.23 -33.20
C ARG A 62 1.72 18.35 -34.16
N PRO A 63 2.15 18.37 -35.43
CA PRO A 63 1.74 19.41 -36.38
C PRO A 63 0.21 19.43 -36.54
N ARG A 64 -0.37 20.61 -36.37
CA ARG A 64 -1.82 20.87 -36.48
C ARG A 64 -2.31 20.42 -37.86
N ARG A 65 -3.22 19.43 -37.90
CA ARG A 65 -4.04 19.16 -39.09
C ARG A 65 -5.03 20.33 -39.31
N PRO A 66 -5.30 20.70 -40.57
CA PRO A 66 -6.23 21.78 -40.90
C PRO A 66 -7.69 21.44 -40.54
N PRO A 67 -8.53 22.45 -40.27
CA PRO A 67 -9.89 22.26 -39.77
C PRO A 67 -10.81 21.69 -40.85
N GLN A 68 -11.38 20.51 -40.61
CA GLN A 68 -12.52 20.02 -41.39
C GLN A 68 -13.84 20.58 -40.85
N ARG A 69 -14.67 20.99 -41.80
CA ARG A 69 -15.98 21.63 -41.62
C ARG A 69 -16.97 20.71 -40.91
N ARG A 70 -17.76 21.30 -40.01
CA ARG A 70 -18.81 20.67 -39.22
C ARG A 70 -20.05 20.36 -40.07
N ALA A 71 -20.69 19.23 -39.79
CA ALA A 71 -22.09 18.97 -40.13
C ALA A 71 -22.95 19.00 -38.84
N PRO A 72 -24.23 19.41 -38.91
CA PRO A 72 -25.11 19.49 -37.74
C PRO A 72 -25.92 18.20 -37.55
N CYS A 73 -25.92 17.65 -36.34
CA CYS A 73 -26.82 16.56 -35.94
C CYS A 73 -27.75 16.99 -34.81
N ARG A 74 -28.96 16.45 -34.90
CA ARG A 74 -30.21 16.87 -34.26
C ARG A 74 -30.31 16.56 -32.77
N ARG A 75 -31.23 17.30 -32.14
CA ARG A 75 -31.84 17.10 -30.82
C ARG A 75 -32.50 15.73 -30.68
N GLY A 76 -32.50 15.22 -29.45
CA GLY A 76 -33.53 14.32 -28.91
C GLY A 76 -32.97 13.29 -27.94
N GLY A 77 -33.49 13.26 -26.71
CA GLY A 77 -33.31 12.11 -25.81
C GLY A 77 -33.17 12.48 -24.33
N VAL A 78 -34.27 12.35 -23.60
CA VAL A 78 -34.40 12.44 -22.13
C VAL A 78 -34.31 11.02 -21.57
N ALA A 79 -33.48 10.78 -20.54
CA ALA A 79 -33.61 9.70 -19.52
C ALA A 79 -32.42 9.81 -18.54
N GLN A 80 -32.59 10.05 -17.24
CA GLN A 80 -33.15 9.20 -16.16
C GLN A 80 -32.10 8.23 -15.56
N GLY A 81 -31.86 8.40 -14.25
CA GLY A 81 -31.40 7.34 -13.35
C GLY A 81 -29.89 7.20 -13.12
N CYS A 82 -29.35 7.97 -12.17
CA CYS A 82 -28.03 7.68 -11.57
C CYS A 82 -28.14 6.45 -10.66
N ARG A 83 -27.88 5.26 -11.22
CA ARG A 83 -27.53 4.06 -10.45
C ARG A 83 -26.01 4.01 -10.31
N SER A 84 -25.53 4.00 -9.07
CA SER A 84 -24.14 3.72 -8.73
C SER A 84 -23.78 2.30 -9.16
N GLN A 85 -23.10 2.16 -10.29
CA GLN A 85 -22.47 0.92 -10.72
C GLN A 85 -21.10 0.79 -10.04
N LEU A 86 -20.94 -0.24 -9.22
CA LEU A 86 -19.63 -0.81 -8.93
C LEU A 86 -18.99 -1.23 -10.25
N LEU A 87 -17.91 -0.56 -10.66
CA LEU A 87 -17.11 -0.95 -11.79
C LEU A 87 -16.19 -2.10 -11.35
N LEU A 88 -16.60 -3.35 -11.62
CA LEU A 88 -15.64 -4.44 -11.80
C LEU A 88 -14.80 -4.10 -13.04
N LEU A 89 -13.50 -3.86 -12.82
CA LEU A 89 -12.53 -3.65 -13.89
C LEU A 89 -11.87 -4.99 -14.21
N ASP A 90 -12.25 -5.57 -15.34
CA ASP A 90 -11.61 -6.73 -15.97
C ASP A 90 -10.18 -6.38 -16.43
N GLY A 91 -9.26 -6.40 -15.47
CA GLY A 91 -7.82 -6.41 -15.72
C GLY A 91 -7.36 -7.85 -15.94
N ALA A 92 -7.53 -8.36 -17.16
CA ALA A 92 -6.98 -9.63 -17.59
C ALA A 92 -5.44 -9.56 -17.55
N ILE A 93 -4.85 -10.12 -16.50
CA ILE A 93 -3.44 -10.52 -16.48
C ILE A 93 -3.41 -11.83 -17.26
N LEU A 94 -2.81 -11.79 -18.45
CA LEU A 94 -2.58 -12.97 -19.29
C LEU A 94 -1.42 -13.78 -18.69
N ASP A 95 -1.69 -14.54 -17.64
CA ASP A 95 -0.83 -15.65 -17.25
C ASP A 95 -1.18 -16.85 -18.14
N GLY A 96 -0.27 -17.14 -19.08
CA GLY A 96 -0.41 -18.20 -20.08
C GLY A 96 -0.12 -19.58 -19.53
N ASP A 97 -0.96 -20.07 -18.62
CA ASP A 97 -0.96 -21.47 -18.16
C ASP A 97 -2.20 -22.19 -18.74
N GLN A 98 -2.06 -22.68 -19.96
CA GLN A 98 -3.03 -23.55 -20.63
C GLN A 98 -2.72 -25.01 -20.28
N HIS A 99 -3.15 -25.45 -19.10
CA HIS A 99 -3.33 -26.88 -18.83
C HIS A 99 -4.84 -27.15 -18.73
N GLU A 100 -5.44 -27.54 -19.87
CA GLU A 100 -6.85 -27.92 -19.95
C GLU A 100 -6.97 -29.43 -19.66
N GLY A 101 -7.07 -29.78 -18.38
CA GLY A 101 -7.55 -31.08 -17.92
C GLY A 101 -8.93 -30.92 -17.27
N PRO A 102 -9.87 -31.85 -17.50
CA PRO A 102 -11.17 -31.85 -16.82
C PRO A 102 -10.99 -32.50 -15.45
N GLU A 103 -10.28 -31.83 -14.54
CA GLU A 103 -10.21 -32.29 -13.15
C GLU A 103 -11.29 -31.57 -12.34
N ASP A 104 -11.93 -32.32 -11.45
CA ASP A 104 -13.00 -31.88 -10.55
C ASP A 104 -12.55 -30.66 -9.74
N LEU A 105 -12.88 -29.48 -10.27
CA LEU A 105 -12.41 -28.18 -9.82
C LEU A 105 -13.18 -27.74 -8.58
N HIS A 106 -12.93 -28.41 -7.45
CA HIS A 106 -13.16 -27.77 -6.17
C HIS A 106 -12.42 -26.44 -6.16
N PRO A 107 -13.07 -25.33 -5.75
CA PRO A 107 -12.38 -24.05 -5.66
C PRO A 107 -11.18 -24.21 -4.71
N PRO A 108 -10.03 -23.61 -5.02
CA PRO A 108 -8.88 -23.66 -4.13
C PRO A 108 -9.28 -23.15 -2.74
N SER A 109 -8.94 -23.91 -1.70
CA SER A 109 -9.22 -23.52 -0.32
C SER A 109 -8.42 -22.26 0.05
N LEU A 110 -9.02 -21.38 0.85
CA LEU A 110 -8.34 -20.24 1.50
C LEU A 110 -7.72 -20.60 2.85
N ASP A 111 -8.10 -21.73 3.44
CA ASP A 111 -7.75 -22.09 4.80
C ASP A 111 -6.25 -22.33 4.97
N GLY A 112 -5.68 -21.87 6.08
CA GLY A 112 -4.29 -22.04 6.45
C GLY A 112 -3.53 -20.73 6.67
N ASP A 113 -2.21 -20.84 6.71
CA ASP A 113 -1.31 -19.73 7.01
C ASP A 113 -0.83 -18.99 5.75
N TRP A 114 -0.78 -17.67 5.87
CA TRP A 114 -0.43 -16.74 4.80
C TRP A 114 0.59 -15.71 5.28
N ASN A 115 1.57 -15.43 4.42
CA ASN A 115 2.45 -14.28 4.57
C ASN A 115 2.02 -13.20 3.57
N CYS A 116 1.60 -12.05 4.09
CA CYS A 116 1.01 -10.97 3.30
C CYS A 116 1.81 -9.67 3.41
N PHE A 117 1.62 -8.80 2.43
CA PHE A 117 1.97 -7.40 2.45
C PHE A 117 0.70 -6.57 2.28
N CYS A 118 0.47 -5.64 3.20
CA CYS A 118 -0.66 -4.73 3.16
C CYS A 118 -0.14 -3.30 3.11
N ASP A 119 -0.70 -2.49 2.21
CA ASP A 119 -0.46 -1.05 2.22
C ASP A 119 -1.24 -0.41 3.38
N MET A 120 -0.54 -0.15 4.49
CA MET A 120 -1.16 0.43 5.67
C MET A 120 -1.11 1.96 5.56
N GLN A 121 -2.23 2.56 5.18
CA GLN A 121 -2.48 4.01 5.14
C GLN A 121 -1.77 4.77 4.01
N LYS A 122 -2.09 6.08 3.90
CA LYS A 122 -1.65 7.04 2.86
C LYS A 122 -0.13 7.18 2.66
N LYS A 123 0.72 6.48 3.42
CA LYS A 123 2.17 6.59 3.34
C LYS A 123 2.77 5.71 2.24
N GLY A 124 2.01 4.77 1.68
CA GLY A 124 2.49 3.86 0.63
C GLY A 124 3.54 2.88 1.12
N GLU A 125 3.59 2.62 2.43
CA GLU A 125 4.53 1.68 3.03
C GLU A 125 3.86 0.31 3.16
N LEU A 126 4.45 -0.68 2.50
CA LEU A 126 3.98 -2.06 2.59
C LEU A 126 4.43 -2.67 3.93
N VAL A 127 3.45 -3.04 4.75
CA VAL A 127 3.67 -3.70 6.03
C VAL A 127 3.50 -5.20 5.85
N ARG A 128 4.47 -5.97 6.36
CA ARG A 128 4.36 -7.42 6.39
C ARG A 128 3.39 -7.88 7.49
N VAL A 129 2.44 -8.70 7.08
CA VAL A 129 1.37 -9.26 7.92
C VAL A 129 1.45 -10.78 7.86
N CYS A 130 1.27 -11.44 9.00
CA CYS A 130 1.02 -12.88 9.05
C CYS A 130 -0.48 -13.06 9.27
N MET A 131 -1.09 -13.94 8.49
CA MET A 131 -2.54 -14.14 8.47
C MET A 131 -2.85 -15.63 8.54
N HIS A 132 -3.87 -15.98 9.30
CA HIS A 132 -4.39 -17.34 9.43
C HIS A 132 -5.89 -17.32 9.12
N ILE A 133 -6.36 -18.19 8.22
CA ILE A 133 -7.76 -18.31 7.82
C ILE A 133 -8.27 -19.71 8.14
N GLU A 134 -9.47 -19.80 8.71
CA GLU A 134 -10.18 -21.05 8.98
C GLU A 134 -11.68 -20.87 8.66
N GLY A 135 -12.11 -21.40 7.52
CA GLY A 135 -13.47 -21.29 7.01
C GLY A 135 -13.86 -19.85 6.69
N SER A 136 -14.87 -19.32 7.40
CA SER A 136 -15.41 -17.98 7.20
C SER A 136 -14.78 -16.92 8.11
N GLU A 137 -13.81 -17.31 8.93
CA GLU A 137 -13.14 -16.45 9.90
C GLU A 137 -11.61 -16.54 9.76
N GLY A 138 -10.93 -15.58 10.37
CA GLY A 138 -9.48 -15.59 10.41
C GLY A 138 -8.92 -14.54 11.33
N SER A 139 -7.60 -14.49 11.41
CA SER A 139 -6.89 -13.46 12.15
C SER A 139 -5.62 -13.04 11.42
N TYR A 140 -5.17 -11.82 11.69
CA TYR A 140 -3.90 -11.35 11.18
C TYR A 140 -3.18 -10.48 12.20
N TYR A 141 -1.86 -10.49 12.15
CA TYR A 141 -1.02 -9.65 13.00
C TYR A 141 0.14 -9.06 12.19
N MET A 142 0.52 -7.83 12.55
CA MET A 142 1.65 -7.15 11.93
C MET A 142 2.94 -7.65 12.57
N LYS A 143 3.96 -8.00 11.77
CA LYS A 143 5.22 -8.55 12.30
C LYS A 143 5.95 -7.58 13.23
N SER A 144 5.78 -6.27 13.04
CA SER A 144 6.33 -5.23 13.93
C SER A 144 5.64 -5.14 15.29
N HIS A 145 4.44 -5.70 15.42
CA HIS A 145 3.57 -5.56 16.58
C HIS A 145 2.90 -6.90 16.90
N LEU A 146 3.70 -7.87 17.36
CA LEU A 146 3.27 -9.23 17.74
C LEU A 146 2.16 -9.25 18.82
N THR A 147 1.83 -8.12 19.44
CA THR A 147 0.85 -7.99 20.52
C THR A 147 -0.56 -7.66 20.04
N HIS A 148 -0.78 -7.37 18.75
CA HIS A 148 -2.07 -6.93 18.24
C HIS A 148 -2.60 -7.90 17.17
N VAL A 149 -3.46 -8.81 17.62
CA VAL A 149 -4.24 -9.68 16.74
C VAL A 149 -5.47 -8.93 16.26
N ASN A 150 -5.62 -8.81 14.95
CA ASN A 150 -6.81 -8.29 14.28
C ASN A 150 -7.64 -9.46 13.75
N LYS A 151 -8.95 -9.26 13.60
CA LYS A 151 -9.90 -10.30 13.20
C LYS A 151 -10.35 -10.11 11.75
N LEU A 152 -10.52 -11.23 11.06
CA LEU A 152 -11.20 -11.36 9.77
C LEU A 152 -12.48 -12.14 10.01
N SER A 153 -13.56 -11.73 9.37
CA SER A 153 -14.88 -12.34 9.53
C SER A 153 -15.67 -12.21 8.24
N GLN A 154 -16.71 -13.02 8.10
CA GLN A 154 -17.58 -13.01 6.92
C GLN A 154 -16.78 -13.22 5.62
N ILE A 155 -15.80 -14.11 5.67
CA ILE A 155 -15.07 -14.53 4.48
C ILE A 155 -16.04 -15.36 3.63
N THR A 156 -16.39 -14.84 2.45
CA THR A 156 -17.26 -15.55 1.51
C THR A 156 -16.53 -15.73 0.19
N ILE A 157 -16.51 -16.96 -0.30
CA ILE A 157 -15.85 -17.34 -1.55
C ILE A 157 -16.90 -17.41 -2.65
N ASP A 158 -16.73 -16.59 -3.68
CA ASP A 158 -17.47 -16.69 -4.93
C ASP A 158 -16.67 -17.57 -5.90
N ALA A 159 -17.07 -18.84 -5.97
CA ALA A 159 -16.49 -19.85 -6.84
C ALA A 159 -17.09 -19.86 -8.25
N GLU A 160 -18.14 -19.06 -8.52
CA GLU A 160 -18.78 -19.02 -9.84
C GLU A 160 -17.87 -18.37 -10.88
N HIS A 161 -16.99 -17.47 -10.43
CA HIS A 161 -16.07 -16.73 -11.27
C HIS A 161 -14.65 -17.30 -11.19
N LYS A 162 -14.00 -17.45 -12.34
CA LYS A 162 -12.55 -17.75 -12.43
C LYS A 162 -11.84 -16.50 -12.95
N PRO A 163 -10.92 -15.90 -12.19
CA PRO A 163 -10.36 -16.32 -10.90
C PRO A 163 -11.32 -16.20 -9.71
N VAL A 164 -11.14 -17.06 -8.71
CA VAL A 164 -11.99 -17.13 -7.51
C VAL A 164 -11.86 -15.86 -6.70
N ASN A 165 -12.99 -15.22 -6.42
CA ASN A 165 -13.04 -14.01 -5.62
C ASN A 165 -13.48 -14.34 -4.20
N ALA A 166 -12.91 -13.66 -3.23
CA ALA A 166 -13.31 -13.77 -1.84
C ALA A 166 -13.51 -12.38 -1.26
N THR A 167 -14.63 -12.15 -0.60
CA THR A 167 -14.89 -10.91 0.15
C THR A 167 -14.76 -11.18 1.63
N PHE A 168 -14.40 -10.16 2.40
CA PHE A 168 -14.21 -10.29 3.84
C PHE A 168 -14.49 -8.96 4.55
N ARG A 169 -14.81 -9.04 5.85
CA ARG A 169 -14.75 -7.91 6.78
C ARG A 169 -13.56 -8.07 7.71
N TRP A 170 -12.97 -6.96 8.11
CA TRP A 170 -11.90 -6.95 9.09
C TRP A 170 -12.22 -6.03 10.26
N ARG A 171 -11.66 -6.34 11.42
CA ARG A 171 -11.76 -5.53 12.63
C ARG A 171 -10.45 -5.52 13.39
N THR A 172 -9.97 -4.33 13.72
CA THR A 172 -8.78 -4.14 14.55
C THR A 172 -9.14 -4.11 16.03
N ARG A 173 -8.13 -4.31 16.90
CA ARG A 173 -8.31 -4.25 18.37
C ARG A 173 -8.86 -2.91 18.87
N ASN A 174 -8.53 -1.79 18.21
CA ASN A 174 -9.05 -0.46 18.54
C ASN A 174 -10.46 -0.19 18.00
N GLY A 175 -11.13 -1.20 17.44
CA GLY A 175 -12.51 -1.10 16.97
C GLY A 175 -12.68 -0.52 15.57
N LEU A 176 -11.60 -0.22 14.84
CA LEU A 176 -11.71 0.13 13.43
C LEU A 176 -12.17 -1.10 12.64
N THR A 177 -12.96 -0.85 11.62
CA THR A 177 -13.60 -1.87 10.79
C THR A 177 -13.47 -1.47 9.33
N GLY A 178 -13.61 -2.47 8.48
CA GLY A 178 -13.66 -2.27 7.05
C GLY A 178 -13.92 -3.56 6.32
N GLU A 179 -13.78 -3.50 5.01
CA GLU A 179 -14.05 -4.61 4.11
C GLU A 179 -12.95 -4.72 3.07
N GLY A 180 -12.89 -5.86 2.41
CA GLY A 180 -11.97 -6.07 1.31
C GLY A 180 -12.41 -7.21 0.42
N ALA A 181 -11.69 -7.32 -0.68
CA ALA A 181 -11.85 -8.39 -1.65
C ALA A 181 -10.48 -8.90 -2.05
N TRP A 182 -10.31 -10.23 -2.03
CA TRP A 182 -9.17 -10.94 -2.58
C TRP A 182 -9.57 -11.70 -3.83
N ARG A 183 -8.58 -11.91 -4.68
CA ARG A 183 -8.61 -12.78 -5.83
C ARG A 183 -7.57 -13.85 -5.61
N LEU A 184 -8.01 -15.09 -5.58
CA LEU A 184 -7.16 -16.26 -5.35
C LEU A 184 -6.64 -16.77 -6.70
N SER A 185 -5.33 -17.08 -6.76
CA SER A 185 -4.74 -17.74 -7.92
C SER A 185 -5.37 -19.12 -8.15
N ARG A 186 -5.32 -19.63 -9.40
CA ARG A 186 -5.83 -20.97 -9.71
C ARG A 186 -5.15 -22.08 -8.88
N SER A 187 -3.87 -21.90 -8.58
CA SER A 187 -3.05 -22.77 -7.73
C SER A 187 -3.38 -22.70 -6.23
N GLY A 188 -4.19 -21.72 -5.79
CA GLY A 188 -4.53 -21.53 -4.37
C GLY A 188 -3.37 -21.07 -3.49
N ASP A 189 -2.28 -20.61 -4.10
CA ASP A 189 -1.02 -20.27 -3.44
C ASP A 189 -0.80 -18.77 -3.23
N ARG A 190 -1.59 -17.93 -3.90
CA ARG A 190 -1.44 -16.48 -3.93
C ARG A 190 -2.80 -15.79 -3.84
N ILE A 191 -2.85 -14.75 -3.00
CA ILE A 191 -3.96 -13.81 -2.93
C ILE A 191 -3.50 -12.43 -3.36
N ASP A 192 -4.30 -11.77 -4.19
CA ASP A 192 -4.14 -10.36 -4.52
C ASP A 192 -5.48 -9.66 -4.40
N GLY A 193 -5.50 -8.48 -3.80
CA GLY A 193 -6.76 -7.83 -3.52
C GLY A 193 -6.60 -6.44 -2.98
N SER A 194 -7.71 -5.95 -2.47
CA SER A 194 -7.77 -4.62 -1.87
C SER A 194 -8.66 -4.59 -0.65
N TRP A 195 -8.44 -3.60 0.20
CA TRP A 195 -9.23 -3.38 1.40
C TRP A 195 -9.51 -1.89 1.58
N SER A 196 -10.59 -1.59 2.27
CA SER A 196 -11.01 -0.24 2.65
C SER A 196 -11.32 -0.22 4.14
N GLN A 197 -11.36 0.98 4.72
CA GLN A 197 -11.75 1.21 6.10
C GLN A 197 -13.07 1.95 6.09
N ASP A 198 -14.01 1.47 6.90
CA ASP A 198 -15.32 2.10 7.05
C ASP A 198 -15.13 3.57 7.47
N ASN A 199 -15.85 4.47 6.82
CA ASN A 199 -15.79 5.92 7.03
C ASN A 199 -14.44 6.59 6.71
N SER A 200 -13.57 5.95 5.91
CA SER A 200 -12.31 6.53 5.45
C SER A 200 -12.33 6.81 3.94
N SER A 201 -11.86 7.99 3.55
CA SER A 201 -11.76 8.41 2.13
C SER A 201 -10.45 8.00 1.45
N GLY A 202 -9.59 7.24 2.14
CA GLY A 202 -8.23 6.94 1.68
C GLY A 202 -8.05 5.62 0.91
N GLY A 203 -9.08 4.79 0.82
CA GLY A 203 -9.02 3.47 0.15
C GLY A 203 -9.48 3.50 -1.31
N PRO A 204 -9.35 2.38 -2.04
CA PRO A 204 -8.88 1.07 -1.58
C PRO A 204 -7.35 0.93 -1.54
N TRP A 205 -6.83 0.23 -0.52
CA TRP A 205 -5.41 -0.09 -0.34
C TRP A 205 -5.09 -1.52 -0.78
N LEU A 206 -3.82 -1.76 -1.13
CA LEU A 206 -3.37 -3.06 -1.63
C LEU A 206 -3.24 -4.11 -0.52
N TRP A 207 -3.63 -5.34 -0.84
CA TRP A 207 -3.35 -6.55 -0.05
C TRP A 207 -2.85 -7.65 -0.97
N THR A 208 -1.63 -8.13 -0.79
CA THR A 208 -1.08 -9.26 -1.55
C THR A 208 -0.44 -10.26 -0.61
N GLY A 209 -0.49 -11.55 -0.89
CA GLY A 209 0.06 -12.56 -0.01
C GLY A 209 0.28 -13.90 -0.70
N GLY A 210 1.15 -14.70 -0.08
CA GLY A 210 1.43 -16.08 -0.49
C GLY A 210 1.32 -17.04 0.68
N ARG A 211 1.07 -18.31 0.37
CA ARG A 211 1.03 -19.39 1.34
C ARG A 211 2.33 -19.48 2.16
N ALA A 212 2.20 -19.64 3.48
CA ALA A 212 3.35 -19.60 4.37
C ALA A 212 4.28 -20.82 4.26
N ASP A 213 3.73 -21.97 3.91
CA ASP A 213 4.42 -23.24 3.71
C ASP A 213 5.12 -23.36 2.34
N ARG A 214 4.71 -22.56 1.35
CA ARG A 214 5.17 -22.69 -0.05
C ARG A 214 6.18 -21.66 -0.55
N GLN A 215 6.58 -20.65 0.23
CA GLN A 215 7.55 -19.66 -0.28
C GLN A 215 8.47 -18.97 0.75
N PRO A 216 9.74 -18.68 0.36
CA PRO A 216 10.36 -17.41 0.71
C PRO A 216 9.63 -16.29 -0.06
N LEU A 217 9.01 -15.35 0.67
CA LEU A 217 8.21 -14.25 0.10
C LEU A 217 8.88 -13.61 -1.13
N PRO A 218 8.11 -13.31 -2.19
CA PRO A 218 8.66 -12.54 -3.30
C PRO A 218 9.05 -11.18 -2.74
N THR A 219 10.28 -10.75 -3.01
CA THR A 219 10.71 -9.38 -2.75
C THR A 219 9.67 -8.47 -3.41
N PRO A 220 9.02 -7.55 -2.68
CA PRO A 220 8.05 -6.65 -3.30
C PRO A 220 8.77 -5.97 -4.47
N LEU A 221 8.37 -6.28 -5.70
CA LEU A 221 8.90 -5.62 -6.88
C LEU A 221 8.65 -4.12 -6.66
N PRO A 222 9.64 -3.24 -6.92
CA PRO A 222 9.45 -1.81 -6.78
C PRO A 222 8.22 -1.43 -7.61
N THR A 223 7.22 -0.91 -6.92
CA THR A 223 5.85 -0.74 -7.39
C THR A 223 5.83 0.12 -8.65
N ARG A 224 5.85 -0.50 -9.84
CA ARG A 224 5.00 0.00 -10.91
C ARG A 224 3.60 -0.29 -10.43
N ALA A 225 2.90 0.75 -9.98
CA ALA A 225 1.48 0.64 -9.64
C ALA A 225 0.80 -0.18 -10.76
N PRO A 226 -0.02 -1.18 -10.42
CA PRO A 226 -0.80 -1.89 -11.43
C PRO A 226 -1.51 -0.86 -12.32
N LEU A 227 -1.53 -1.07 -13.64
CA LEU A 227 -2.09 -0.11 -14.63
C LEU A 227 -3.58 0.25 -14.39
N TRP A 228 -4.27 -0.44 -13.49
CA TRP A 228 -5.63 -0.11 -13.03
C TRP A 228 -5.69 0.90 -11.87
N TYR A 229 -4.56 1.30 -11.28
CA TYR A 229 -4.45 2.48 -10.41
C TYR A 229 -4.43 3.77 -11.27
N SER A 230 -5.58 4.10 -11.86
CA SER A 230 -5.86 5.48 -12.26
C SER A 230 -6.76 6.08 -11.19
N ILE A 231 -6.14 6.59 -10.12
CA ILE A 231 -6.81 7.50 -9.21
C ILE A 231 -7.19 8.71 -10.07
N LYS A 232 -8.46 8.79 -10.48
CA LYS A 232 -9.03 10.08 -10.85
C LYS A 232 -8.91 10.94 -9.60
N ALA A 233 -7.88 11.79 -9.56
CA ALA A 233 -7.77 12.86 -8.59
C ALA A 233 -9.01 13.74 -8.78
N THR A 234 -10.05 13.47 -7.99
CA THR A 234 -11.21 14.35 -7.89
C THR A 234 -10.71 15.66 -7.27
N LYS A 235 -10.80 16.71 -8.08
CA LYS A 235 -10.60 18.14 -7.79
C LYS A 235 -10.28 18.44 -6.33
N ALA A 236 -9.00 18.78 -6.09
CA ALA A 236 -8.62 19.52 -4.90
C ALA A 236 -9.37 20.87 -4.88
N ASP A 237 -9.86 21.18 -3.69
CA ASP A 237 -10.51 22.41 -3.26
C ASP A 237 -9.68 23.67 -3.66
N PRO A 238 -10.27 24.69 -4.30
CA PRO A 238 -9.55 25.91 -4.70
C PRO A 238 -9.23 26.88 -3.55
N ARG A 239 -9.38 26.51 -2.27
CA ARG A 239 -9.19 27.44 -1.13
C ARG A 239 -7.80 27.49 -0.49
N PHE A 240 -6.78 26.83 -1.04
CA PHE A 240 -5.40 26.96 -0.53
C PHE A 240 -4.52 27.86 -1.41
N GLN A 241 -5.05 29.03 -1.79
CA GLN A 241 -4.33 30.06 -2.54
C GLN A 241 -4.34 31.40 -1.81
N THR A 242 -3.92 31.42 -0.54
CA THR A 242 -3.45 32.64 0.14
C THR A 242 -2.66 32.25 1.38
N GLN A 243 -1.32 32.25 1.29
CA GLN A 243 -0.34 32.43 2.38
C GLN A 243 1.04 31.97 1.89
N MET A 244 1.68 32.78 1.04
CA MET A 244 3.13 32.78 0.81
C MET A 244 3.55 34.13 0.20
N GLU A 245 3.24 35.23 0.90
CA GLU A 245 3.76 36.58 0.59
C GLU A 245 4.45 37.23 1.81
N GLU A 246 4.94 36.43 2.76
CA GLU A 246 5.72 36.91 3.91
C GLU A 246 7.02 36.11 4.06
N ALA A 247 7.97 36.33 3.15
CA ALA A 247 9.38 36.06 3.40
C ALA A 247 10.23 36.80 2.37
N GLY A 248 10.29 38.13 2.52
CA GLY A 248 11.18 38.99 1.73
C GLY A 248 12.64 38.61 1.95
N VAL A 249 13.25 37.99 0.93
CA VAL A 249 14.69 37.80 0.84
C VAL A 249 15.14 38.24 -0.54
N ASP A 250 15.88 39.36 -0.56
CA ASP A 250 16.58 39.88 -1.74
C ASP A 250 17.68 38.91 -2.18
N VAL A 251 17.71 38.62 -3.48
CA VAL A 251 18.89 38.05 -4.15
C VAL A 251 19.45 39.15 -5.04
N VAL A 252 20.59 39.70 -4.61
CA VAL A 252 21.48 40.52 -5.43
C VAL A 252 22.12 39.61 -6.49
N LEU A 253 22.01 40.02 -7.76
CA LEU A 253 22.60 39.35 -8.93
C LEU A 253 24.13 39.45 -8.93
#